data_AF-A0A8J3RXE3-F1
#
_entry.id   AF-A0A8J3RXE3-F1
#
_cell.length_a   1.000
_cell.length_b   1.000
_cell.length_c   1.000
_cell.angle_alpha   90.00
_cell.angle_beta   90.00
_cell.angle_gamma   90.00
#
_symmetry.space_group_name_H-M   'P 1'
#
loop_
_entity.id
_entity.type
_entity.pdbx_description
1 polymer ?
#
loop_
_entity_poly.entity_id
_entity_poly.type
_entity_poly.pdbx_seq_one_letter_code
_entity_poly.pdbx_strand_id
1 'polypeptide(L)'
;MSDFGTALESGVRLLRGLPRRRAHVAEARRAAAAWAADHPGLHAQLVVDERPGTPVVDFDLLLSDPEGGTVALTAQADDGVPWLIDHSTHWAAGQLVTVDEVHLSVAQALTMIRSLSRRDTTPHDEIVDQCLILNEIAGDDGPIPGEELQAAADDFRRGRGLHDRASTLAWLAEMGMTPAQFEEYIGGIARRRSFRRRKEAELGPARLAARPGDFDRVRAVWITGPERAVAAGAATLAAVHGEGTAALAELDGEAETVIAERFAADLPEPLCEAAPGAVAGPVAHGGSFLAGVVLDRTAAREDERTLAAAGRVAFTEWLAERRSRAAVEWHWS
;
A
#
# COMPACT_ATOMS: atom_id res chain seq x y z
N MET A 1 15.45 22.57 39.83
CA MET A 1 15.06 21.37 39.06
C MET A 1 13.56 21.23 39.22
N SER A 2 12.81 21.11 38.14
CA SER A 2 11.34 21.06 38.19
C SER A 2 10.87 19.84 39.01
N ASP A 3 9.74 20.00 39.69
CA ASP A 3 9.04 18.93 40.43
C ASP A 3 8.88 17.65 39.58
N PHE A 4 8.67 17.84 38.27
CA PHE A 4 8.59 16.76 37.30
C PHE A 4 9.89 15.96 37.16
N GLY A 5 11.06 16.60 37.12
CA GLY A 5 12.34 15.89 37.01
C GLY A 5 12.62 14.95 38.20
N THR A 6 12.24 15.38 39.40
CA THR A 6 12.31 14.54 40.62
C THR A 6 11.32 13.38 40.56
N ALA A 7 10.10 13.63 40.04
CA ALA A 7 9.13 12.57 39.82
C ALA A 7 9.62 11.53 38.81
N LEU A 8 10.21 11.95 37.68
CA LEU A 8 10.77 11.02 36.69
C LEU A 8 11.84 10.12 37.30
N GLU A 9 12.77 10.69 38.08
CA GLU A 9 13.79 9.91 38.77
C GLU A 9 13.20 8.89 39.74
N SER A 10 12.20 9.30 40.54
CA SER A 10 11.53 8.39 41.47
C SER A 10 10.71 7.30 40.75
N GLY A 11 10.10 7.63 39.60
CA GLY A 11 9.38 6.68 38.75
C GLY A 11 10.31 5.61 38.16
N VAL A 12 11.52 5.98 37.75
CA VAL A 12 12.55 5.00 37.33
C VAL A 12 12.94 4.09 38.49
N ARG A 13 13.10 4.62 39.71
CA ARG A 13 13.40 3.80 40.90
C ARG A 13 12.25 2.85 41.24
N LEU A 14 11.00 3.29 41.11
CA LEU A 14 9.82 2.44 41.25
C LEU A 14 9.91 1.28 40.27
N LEU A 15 10.04 1.54 38.96
CA LEU A 15 10.07 0.52 37.91
C LEU A 15 11.19 -0.51 38.12
N ARG A 16 12.38 -0.07 38.56
CA ARG A 16 13.51 -0.98 38.90
C ARG A 16 13.23 -1.86 40.10
N GLY A 17 12.34 -1.44 41.01
CA GLY A 17 11.95 -2.20 42.20
C GLY A 17 10.77 -3.14 42.00
N LEU A 18 10.07 -3.09 40.86
CA LEU A 18 8.88 -3.90 40.63
C LEU A 18 9.24 -5.38 40.38
N PRO A 19 8.49 -6.33 40.96
CA PRO A 19 8.70 -7.75 40.71
C PRO A 19 8.20 -8.12 39.30
N ARG A 20 9.11 -8.60 38.44
CA ARG A 20 8.83 -8.94 37.03
C ARG A 20 8.24 -10.33 36.81
N ARG A 21 7.44 -10.84 37.76
CA ARG A 21 6.75 -12.13 37.59
C ARG A 21 5.27 -11.89 37.40
N ARG A 22 4.65 -12.62 36.46
CA ARG A 22 3.21 -12.53 36.15
C ARG A 22 2.34 -12.71 37.40
N ALA A 23 2.74 -13.62 38.30
CA ALA A 23 2.06 -13.84 39.58
C ALA A 23 2.04 -12.59 40.50
N HIS A 24 2.96 -11.64 40.30
CA HIS A 24 3.13 -10.45 41.14
C HIS A 24 2.64 -9.16 40.47
N VAL A 25 1.98 -9.23 39.31
CA VAL A 25 1.42 -8.05 38.62
C VAL A 25 0.47 -7.25 39.52
N ALA A 26 -0.34 -7.93 40.33
CA ALA A 26 -1.24 -7.26 41.27
C ALA A 26 -0.47 -6.47 42.35
N GLU A 27 0.70 -6.95 42.77
CA GLU A 27 1.58 -6.24 43.70
C GLU A 27 2.22 -5.02 43.03
N ALA A 28 2.71 -5.18 41.79
CA ALA A 28 3.28 -4.08 41.03
C ALA A 28 2.28 -2.94 40.79
N ARG A 29 1.02 -3.28 40.46
CA ARG A 29 -0.07 -2.30 40.32
C ARG A 29 -0.34 -1.55 41.62
N ARG A 30 -0.29 -2.22 42.78
CA ARG A 30 -0.45 -1.56 44.09
C ARG A 30 0.70 -0.60 44.39
N ALA A 31 1.94 -1.01 44.10
CA ALA A 31 3.11 -0.16 44.28
C ALA A 31 3.05 1.10 43.39
N ALA A 32 2.65 0.95 42.12
CA ALA A 32 2.48 2.08 41.22
C ALA A 32 1.31 2.99 41.62
N ALA A 33 0.20 2.43 42.12
CA ALA A 33 -0.93 3.22 42.62
C ALA A 33 -0.54 4.04 43.88
N ALA A 34 0.23 3.45 44.79
CA ALA A 34 0.76 4.16 45.96
C ALA A 34 1.69 5.30 45.53
N TRP A 35 2.61 5.03 44.61
CA TRP A 35 3.49 6.05 44.05
C TRP A 35 2.72 7.18 43.33
N ALA A 36 1.66 6.84 42.60
CA ALA A 36 0.80 7.82 41.93
C ALA A 36 0.03 8.71 42.92
N ALA A 37 -0.36 8.17 44.07
CA ALA A 37 -1.02 8.94 45.14
C ALA A 37 -0.10 10.00 45.74
N ASP A 38 1.22 9.74 45.76
CA ASP A 38 2.24 10.70 46.19
C ASP A 38 2.54 11.77 45.11
N HIS A 39 2.07 11.57 43.87
CA HIS A 39 2.29 12.47 42.73
C HIS A 39 0.97 12.78 41.97
N PRO A 40 -0.03 13.39 42.63
CA PRO A 40 -1.38 13.53 42.07
C PRO A 40 -1.46 14.41 40.81
N GLY A 41 -0.48 15.28 40.59
CA GLY A 41 -0.42 16.19 39.44
C GLY A 41 0.05 15.56 38.13
N LEU A 42 0.52 14.32 38.13
CA LEU A 42 1.19 13.70 36.97
C LEU A 42 0.38 12.61 36.26
N HIS A 43 -0.84 12.30 36.75
CA HIS A 43 -1.73 11.27 36.16
C HIS A 43 -0.97 10.02 35.68
N ALA A 44 -0.48 9.24 36.63
CA ALA A 44 0.37 8.09 36.35
C ALA A 44 -0.42 6.80 36.06
N GLN A 45 -0.01 6.07 35.03
CA GLN A 45 -0.58 4.77 34.68
C GLN A 45 0.53 3.73 34.49
N LEU A 46 0.41 2.61 35.20
CA LEU A 46 1.27 1.44 34.97
C LEU A 46 0.69 0.60 33.84
N VAL A 47 1.46 0.45 32.77
CA VAL A 47 1.21 -0.50 31.69
C VAL A 47 1.99 -1.78 31.99
N VAL A 48 1.34 -2.92 31.80
CA VAL A 48 1.94 -4.24 32.01
C VAL A 48 2.06 -4.90 30.66
N ASP A 49 3.28 -5.21 30.26
CA ASP A 49 3.54 -6.00 29.06
C ASP A 49 3.67 -7.48 29.46
N GLU A 50 2.62 -8.25 29.16
CA GLU A 50 2.59 -9.69 29.39
C GLU A 50 3.08 -10.43 28.14
N ARG A 51 4.36 -10.80 28.16
CA ARG A 51 4.98 -11.63 27.12
C ARG A 51 4.30 -13.02 27.04
N PRO A 52 3.83 -13.47 25.87
CA PRO A 52 3.25 -14.79 25.70
C PRO A 52 4.25 -15.91 26.05
N GLY A 53 3.80 -16.93 26.78
CA GLY A 53 4.59 -18.13 27.05
C GLY A 53 5.72 -17.99 28.08
N THR A 54 5.88 -16.82 28.73
CA THR A 54 6.86 -16.61 29.80
C THR A 54 6.19 -16.16 31.10
N PRO A 55 6.73 -16.56 32.27
CA PRO A 55 6.28 -16.04 33.55
C PRO A 55 6.79 -14.62 33.83
N VAL A 56 7.62 -14.05 32.96
CA VAL A 56 8.20 -12.71 33.12
C VAL A 56 7.29 -11.64 32.50
N VAL A 57 7.17 -10.50 33.17
CA VAL A 57 6.41 -9.34 32.69
C VAL A 57 7.27 -8.08 32.77
N ASP A 58 7.03 -7.15 31.86
CA ASP A 58 7.64 -5.82 31.87
C ASP A 58 6.63 -4.74 32.24
N PHE A 59 7.16 -3.58 32.63
CA PHE A 59 6.37 -2.48 33.12
C PHE A 59 6.83 -1.17 32.49
N ASP A 60 5.86 -0.42 31.98
CA ASP A 60 6.04 0.98 31.61
C ASP A 60 5.19 1.86 32.51
N LEU A 61 5.73 3.02 32.89
CA LEU A 61 5.00 4.04 33.63
C LEU A 61 4.73 5.22 32.69
N LEU A 62 3.46 5.43 32.36
CA LEU A 62 3.01 6.58 31.58
C LEU A 62 2.69 7.72 32.53
N LEU A 63 3.25 8.90 32.27
CA LEU A 63 3.07 10.12 33.04
C LEU A 63 2.60 11.24 32.12
N SER A 64 1.65 12.04 32.58
CA SER A 64 1.26 13.28 31.89
C SER A 64 2.29 14.36 32.19
N ASP A 65 2.86 14.96 31.14
CA ASP A 65 3.80 16.07 31.27
C ASP A 65 3.03 17.38 31.60
N PRO A 66 3.42 18.14 32.64
CA PRO A 66 2.81 19.43 32.94
C PRO A 66 2.88 20.46 31.81
N GLU A 67 3.86 20.36 30.91
CA GLU A 67 4.00 21.21 29.71
C GLU A 67 3.24 20.66 28.50
N GLY A 68 2.61 19.49 28.64
CA GLY A 68 1.81 18.81 27.64
C GLY A 68 2.49 17.57 27.05
N GLY A 69 1.68 16.53 26.79
CA GLY A 69 2.16 15.25 26.25
C GLY A 69 2.21 14.13 27.29
N THR A 70 2.75 12.97 26.87
CA THR A 70 2.91 11.79 27.73
C THR A 70 4.36 11.35 27.72
N VAL A 71 4.94 11.21 28.90
CA VAL A 71 6.28 10.64 29.09
C VAL A 71 6.12 9.19 29.48
N ALA A 72 6.69 8.29 28.67
CA ALA A 72 6.81 6.88 29.00
C ALA A 72 8.16 6.62 29.66
N LEU A 73 8.14 6.06 30.87
CA LEU A 73 9.32 5.58 31.56
C LEU A 73 9.36 4.05 31.48
N THR A 74 10.49 3.54 31.01
CA THR A 74 10.79 2.11 30.98
C THR A 74 12.09 1.88 31.74
N ALA A 75 12.10 0.91 32.66
CA ALA A 75 13.33 0.38 33.21
C ALA A 75 13.45 -1.07 32.72
N GLN A 76 14.62 -1.48 32.23
CA GLN A 76 14.89 -2.87 31.88
C GLN A 76 15.52 -3.62 33.05
N ALA A 77 15.37 -4.95 33.05
CA ALA A 77 16.10 -5.79 33.98
C ALA A 77 17.59 -5.73 33.61
N ASP A 78 18.46 -5.80 34.60
CA ASP A 78 19.91 -5.91 34.37
C ASP A 78 20.24 -7.38 34.06
N ASP A 79 19.69 -7.90 32.96
CA ASP A 79 19.89 -9.28 32.49
C ASP A 79 20.88 -9.37 31.32
N GLY A 80 21.49 -8.24 30.95
CA GLY A 80 22.50 -8.14 29.90
C GLY A 80 21.93 -8.13 28.48
N VAL A 81 20.60 -8.10 28.31
CA VAL A 81 19.95 -8.02 27.00
C VAL A 81 19.45 -6.59 26.78
N PRO A 82 20.13 -5.76 25.96
CA PRO A 82 19.55 -4.48 25.55
C PRO A 82 18.27 -4.74 24.73
N TRP A 83 17.26 -3.90 24.94
CA TRP A 83 15.85 -3.96 24.52
C TRP A 83 15.49 -4.54 23.13
N LEU A 84 16.45 -4.77 22.24
CA LEU A 84 16.25 -5.18 20.85
C LEU A 84 16.10 -6.69 20.65
N ILE A 85 16.58 -7.56 21.56
CA ILE A 85 16.74 -8.99 21.24
C ILE A 85 15.63 -9.87 21.82
N ASP A 86 14.94 -9.44 22.88
CA ASP A 86 13.95 -10.29 23.58
C ASP A 86 12.61 -10.45 22.84
N HIS A 87 12.31 -9.59 21.86
CA HIS A 87 11.13 -9.72 21.01
C HIS A 87 11.35 -10.62 19.77
N SER A 88 12.55 -11.20 19.61
CA SER A 88 12.95 -11.87 18.36
C SER A 88 12.57 -13.34 18.23
N THR A 89 12.01 -14.00 19.26
CA THR A 89 12.02 -15.48 19.33
C THR A 89 10.67 -16.17 19.53
N HIS A 90 9.53 -15.47 19.53
CA HIS A 90 8.24 -16.16 19.34
C HIS A 90 8.01 -16.38 17.85
N TRP A 91 7.62 -17.58 17.43
CA TRP A 91 7.39 -17.91 16.01
C TRP A 91 6.37 -16.98 15.32
N ALA A 92 5.42 -16.40 16.09
CA ALA A 92 4.51 -15.35 15.64
C ALA A 92 5.09 -13.92 15.73
N ALA A 93 6.14 -13.68 16.51
CA ALA A 93 6.81 -12.37 16.60
C ALA A 93 7.65 -12.04 15.35
N GLY A 94 7.86 -12.99 14.45
CA GLY A 94 8.43 -12.72 13.12
C GLY A 94 7.37 -12.54 12.03
N GLN A 95 6.13 -12.98 12.27
CA GLN A 95 5.05 -13.03 11.29
C GLN A 95 4.16 -11.80 11.40
N LEU A 96 3.92 -11.12 10.29
CA LEU A 96 3.00 -9.99 10.21
C LEU A 96 1.56 -10.47 9.99
N VAL A 97 1.39 -11.36 9.00
CA VAL A 97 0.07 -11.83 8.56
C VAL A 97 0.16 -13.25 8.04
N THR A 98 -0.91 -14.02 8.24
CA THR A 98 -1.14 -15.31 7.57
C THR A 98 -2.35 -15.18 6.65
N VAL A 99 -2.21 -15.63 5.40
CA VAL A 99 -3.28 -15.66 4.40
C VAL A 99 -3.33 -17.06 3.80
N ASP A 100 -4.40 -17.79 4.12
CA ASP A 100 -4.51 -19.24 3.90
C ASP A 100 -3.26 -19.96 4.47
N GLU A 101 -2.45 -20.59 3.61
CA GLU A 101 -1.23 -21.34 4.00
C GLU A 101 0.06 -20.51 3.94
N VAL A 102 -0.02 -19.25 3.46
CA VAL A 102 1.17 -18.37 3.36
C VAL A 102 1.31 -17.53 4.62
N HIS A 103 2.46 -17.70 5.26
CA HIS A 103 2.89 -16.87 6.38
C HIS A 103 3.87 -15.80 5.89
N LEU A 104 3.53 -14.54 6.08
CA LEU A 104 4.38 -13.42 5.69
C LEU A 104 5.07 -12.82 6.92
N SER A 105 6.41 -12.74 6.87
CA SER A 105 7.19 -12.08 7.92
C SER A 105 7.18 -10.55 7.82
N VAL A 106 7.45 -9.86 8.92
CA VAL A 106 7.62 -8.38 8.92
C VAL A 106 8.71 -7.93 7.95
N ALA A 107 9.84 -8.63 7.89
CA ALA A 107 10.94 -8.31 6.99
C ALA A 107 10.54 -8.42 5.51
N GLN A 108 9.79 -9.47 5.15
CA GLN A 108 9.24 -9.64 3.80
C GLN A 108 8.22 -8.55 3.48
N ALA A 109 7.29 -8.27 4.40
CA ALA A 109 6.29 -7.22 4.22
C ALA A 109 6.92 -5.84 4.02
N LEU A 110 7.90 -5.44 4.84
CA LEU A 110 8.61 -4.17 4.67
C LEU A 110 9.35 -4.07 3.33
N THR A 111 9.91 -5.19 2.87
CA THR A 111 10.56 -5.27 1.55
C THR A 111 9.55 -5.08 0.42
N MET A 112 8.34 -5.60 0.60
CA MET A 112 7.23 -5.47 -0.35
C MET A 112 6.62 -4.08 -0.34
N ILE A 113 6.30 -3.51 0.83
CA ILE A 113 5.69 -2.16 0.98
C ILE A 113 6.54 -1.09 0.31
N ARG A 114 7.87 -1.15 0.41
CA ARG A 114 8.76 -0.19 -0.29
C ARG A 114 8.69 -0.27 -1.83
N SER A 115 8.12 -1.34 -2.37
CA SER A 115 7.86 -1.51 -3.81
C SER A 115 6.39 -1.30 -4.19
N LEU A 116 5.52 -1.17 -3.19
CA LEU A 116 4.08 -0.97 -3.35
C LEU A 116 3.79 0.53 -3.27
N SER A 117 3.40 1.10 -4.41
CA SER A 117 3.13 2.53 -4.56
C SER A 117 1.85 2.77 -5.35
N ARG A 118 0.81 1.93 -5.18
CA ARG A 118 -0.48 2.19 -5.81
C ARG A 118 -1.26 3.14 -4.91
N ARG A 119 -1.58 4.33 -5.43
CA ARG A 119 -2.26 5.39 -4.68
C ARG A 119 -3.68 5.01 -4.24
N ASP A 120 -4.27 3.98 -4.85
CA ASP A 120 -5.69 3.65 -4.71
C ASP A 120 -5.95 2.36 -3.89
N THR A 121 -4.92 1.78 -3.25
CA THR A 121 -5.07 0.55 -2.46
C THR A 121 -4.42 0.71 -1.10
N THR A 122 -5.06 0.18 -0.05
CA THR A 122 -4.45 0.23 1.28
C THR A 122 -3.24 -0.73 1.33
N PRO A 123 -2.18 -0.40 2.09
CA PRO A 123 -1.06 -1.32 2.26
C PRO A 123 -1.48 -2.70 2.79
N HIS A 124 -2.56 -2.78 3.58
CA HIS A 124 -3.14 -4.04 4.03
C HIS A 124 -3.65 -4.90 2.87
N ASP A 125 -4.47 -4.34 1.99
CA ASP A 125 -5.00 -5.04 0.82
C ASP A 125 -3.88 -5.49 -0.12
N GLU A 126 -2.86 -4.64 -0.34
CA GLU A 126 -1.73 -4.99 -1.20
C GLU A 126 -0.92 -6.16 -0.62
N ILE A 127 -0.71 -6.18 0.71
CA ILE A 127 -0.03 -7.30 1.37
C ILE A 127 -0.83 -8.60 1.18
N VAL A 128 -2.14 -8.57 1.41
CA VAL A 128 -3.00 -9.74 1.24
C VAL A 128 -2.99 -10.23 -0.21
N ASP A 129 -3.10 -9.33 -1.19
CA ASP A 129 -3.02 -9.68 -2.61
C ASP A 129 -1.71 -10.37 -2.97
N GLN A 130 -0.59 -9.89 -2.42
CA GLN A 130 0.68 -10.55 -2.65
C GLN A 130 0.74 -11.95 -2.03
N CYS A 131 0.18 -12.14 -0.82
CA CYS A 131 0.10 -13.48 -0.23
C CYS A 131 -0.78 -14.42 -1.05
N LEU A 132 -1.90 -13.94 -1.59
CA LEU A 132 -2.75 -14.72 -2.49
C LEU A 132 -2.00 -15.14 -3.76
N ILE A 133 -1.21 -14.24 -4.36
CA ILE A 133 -0.35 -14.57 -5.49
C ILE A 133 0.71 -15.60 -5.09
N LEU A 134 1.31 -15.47 -3.89
CA LEU A 134 2.29 -16.43 -3.38
C LEU A 134 1.68 -17.82 -3.21
N ASN A 135 0.43 -17.93 -2.73
CA ASN A 135 -0.31 -19.19 -2.64
C ASN A 135 -0.47 -19.85 -4.01
N GLU A 136 -0.82 -19.09 -5.05
CA GLU A 136 -1.04 -19.65 -6.39
C GLU A 136 0.25 -20.12 -7.08
N ILE A 137 1.39 -19.55 -6.71
CA ILE A 137 2.70 -19.98 -7.21
C ILE A 137 3.41 -20.93 -6.25
N ALA A 138 2.78 -21.30 -5.13
CA ALA A 138 3.34 -22.26 -4.20
C ALA A 138 3.48 -23.63 -4.90
N GLY A 139 4.72 -24.10 -5.06
CA GLY A 139 5.03 -25.32 -5.81
C GLY A 139 5.27 -25.13 -7.32
N ASP A 140 5.17 -23.90 -7.84
CA ASP A 140 5.71 -23.57 -9.15
C ASP A 140 7.22 -23.39 -9.04
N ASP A 141 7.95 -24.52 -9.12
CA ASP A 141 9.42 -24.55 -9.12
C ASP A 141 10.01 -24.56 -10.54
N GLY A 142 9.20 -24.23 -11.55
CA GLY A 142 9.64 -24.17 -12.94
C GLY A 142 10.80 -23.18 -13.12
N PRO A 143 11.77 -23.47 -14.02
CA PRO A 143 12.85 -22.53 -14.30
C PRO A 143 12.30 -21.24 -14.88
N ILE A 144 12.78 -20.10 -14.37
CA ILE A 144 12.44 -18.78 -14.90
C ILE A 144 13.40 -18.48 -16.08
N PRO A 145 12.89 -18.10 -17.26
CA PRO A 145 13.75 -17.72 -18.38
C PRO A 145 14.71 -16.60 -17.98
N GLY A 146 15.97 -16.68 -18.42
CA GLY A 146 17.00 -15.70 -18.06
C GLY A 146 16.65 -14.26 -18.48
N GLU A 147 15.91 -14.10 -19.58
CA GLU A 147 15.40 -12.80 -20.03
C GLU A 147 14.37 -12.19 -19.05
N GLU A 148 13.49 -13.01 -18.45
CA GLU A 148 12.51 -12.54 -17.47
C GLU A 148 13.18 -12.15 -16.16
N LEU A 149 14.20 -12.91 -15.75
CA LEU A 149 15.01 -12.61 -14.57
C LEU A 149 15.78 -11.30 -14.74
N GLN A 150 16.40 -11.10 -15.90
CA GLN A 150 17.12 -9.87 -16.21
C GLN A 150 16.18 -8.66 -16.27
N ALA A 151 15.02 -8.79 -16.93
CA ALA A 151 14.02 -7.71 -16.98
C ALA A 151 13.51 -7.34 -15.58
N ALA A 152 13.29 -8.32 -14.71
CA ALA A 152 12.92 -8.08 -13.33
C ALA A 152 14.03 -7.37 -12.54
N ALA A 153 15.29 -7.76 -12.74
CA ALA A 153 16.43 -7.09 -12.11
C ALA A 153 16.57 -5.63 -12.56
N ASP A 154 16.40 -5.36 -13.86
CA ASP A 154 16.56 -4.01 -14.42
C ASP A 154 15.45 -3.06 -13.99
N ASP A 155 14.20 -3.53 -13.95
CA ASP A 155 13.10 -2.72 -13.40
C ASP A 155 13.28 -2.48 -11.90
N PHE A 156 13.72 -3.49 -11.15
CA PHE A 156 14.02 -3.34 -9.73
C PHE A 156 15.08 -2.26 -9.49
N ARG A 157 16.16 -2.29 -10.28
CA ARG A 157 17.24 -1.29 -10.25
C ARG A 157 16.72 0.10 -10.62
N ARG A 158 15.94 0.22 -11.70
CA ARG A 158 15.37 1.49 -12.17
C ARG A 158 14.48 2.13 -11.12
N GLY A 159 13.62 1.34 -10.46
CA GLY A 159 12.74 1.82 -9.40
C GLY A 159 13.46 2.31 -8.14
N ARG A 160 14.74 1.96 -7.97
CA ARG A 160 15.58 2.36 -6.82
C ARG A 160 16.74 3.28 -7.18
N GLY A 161 16.83 3.74 -8.44
CA GLY A 161 17.95 4.56 -8.91
C GLY A 161 19.31 3.83 -8.93
N LEU A 162 19.31 2.50 -8.97
CA LEU A 162 20.52 1.67 -8.97
C LEU A 162 21.07 1.54 -10.40
N HIS A 163 21.57 2.63 -10.95
CA HIS A 163 21.93 2.71 -12.38
C HIS A 163 23.23 2.02 -12.76
N ASP A 164 24.05 1.63 -11.78
CA ASP A 164 25.35 0.98 -12.02
C ASP A 164 25.63 -0.16 -11.02
N ARG A 165 26.68 -0.92 -11.32
CA ARG A 165 27.10 -2.08 -10.51
C ARG A 165 27.57 -1.68 -9.11
N ALA A 166 28.28 -0.55 -8.96
CA ALA A 166 28.79 -0.10 -7.67
C ALA A 166 27.62 0.30 -6.75
N SER A 167 26.65 1.04 -7.28
CA SER A 167 25.39 1.41 -6.61
C SER A 167 24.59 0.16 -6.19
N THR A 168 24.50 -0.84 -7.05
CA THR A 168 23.83 -2.12 -6.72
C THR A 168 24.55 -2.86 -5.59
N LEU A 169 25.90 -2.96 -5.63
CA LEU A 169 26.68 -3.65 -4.60
C LEU A 169 26.65 -2.91 -3.25
N ALA A 170 26.69 -1.57 -3.27
CA ALA A 170 26.54 -0.76 -2.06
C ALA A 170 25.17 -0.97 -1.42
N TRP A 171 24.10 -0.98 -2.23
CA TRP A 171 22.75 -1.27 -1.76
C TRP A 171 22.64 -2.70 -1.19
N LEU A 172 23.25 -3.70 -1.83
CA LEU A 172 23.27 -5.07 -1.30
C LEU A 172 23.97 -5.14 0.07
N ALA A 173 25.09 -4.43 0.23
CA ALA A 173 25.79 -4.36 1.51
C ALA A 173 24.96 -3.66 2.58
N GLU A 174 24.30 -2.55 2.24
CA GLU A 174 23.38 -1.82 3.14
C GLU A 174 22.20 -2.71 3.58
N MET A 175 21.66 -3.50 2.66
CA MET A 175 20.55 -4.42 2.92
C MET A 175 20.98 -5.75 3.56
N GLY A 176 22.28 -5.98 3.78
CA GLY A 176 22.80 -7.23 4.31
C GLY A 176 22.55 -8.44 3.41
N MET A 177 22.41 -8.23 2.10
CA MET A 177 22.11 -9.28 1.11
C MET A 177 23.36 -9.71 0.35
N THR A 178 23.54 -11.02 0.24
CA THR A 178 24.51 -11.61 -0.70
C THR A 178 23.99 -11.55 -2.14
N PRO A 179 24.89 -11.64 -3.15
CA PRO A 179 24.46 -11.72 -4.55
C PRO A 179 23.49 -12.89 -4.84
N ALA A 180 23.67 -14.04 -4.17
CA ALA A 180 22.78 -15.19 -4.33
C ALA A 180 21.37 -14.92 -3.76
N GLN A 181 21.29 -14.29 -2.58
CA GLN A 181 20.01 -13.87 -2.00
C GLN A 181 19.31 -12.82 -2.86
N PHE A 182 20.07 -11.92 -3.51
CA PHE A 182 19.52 -10.97 -4.46
C PHE A 182 18.93 -11.68 -5.69
N GLU A 183 19.65 -12.65 -6.26
CA GLU A 183 19.17 -13.43 -7.40
C GLU A 183 17.89 -14.20 -7.07
N GLU A 184 17.83 -14.84 -5.89
CA GLU A 184 16.61 -15.51 -5.39
C GLU A 184 15.45 -14.51 -5.24
N TYR A 185 15.73 -13.34 -4.67
CA TYR A 185 14.74 -12.28 -4.48
C TYR A 185 14.19 -11.77 -5.83
N ILE A 186 15.07 -11.53 -6.82
CA ILE A 186 14.66 -11.16 -8.18
C ILE A 186 13.89 -12.31 -8.85
N GLY A 187 14.29 -13.56 -8.63
CA GLY A 187 13.56 -14.74 -9.08
C GLY A 187 12.11 -14.75 -8.58
N GLY A 188 11.90 -14.45 -7.29
CA GLY A 188 10.57 -14.30 -6.72
C GLY A 188 9.73 -13.20 -7.41
N ILE A 189 10.34 -12.04 -7.71
CA ILE A 189 9.67 -10.96 -8.44
C ILE A 189 9.28 -11.42 -9.86
N ALA A 190 10.22 -12.03 -10.58
CA ALA A 190 9.99 -12.52 -11.93
C ALA A 190 8.86 -13.55 -11.98
N ARG A 191 8.82 -14.50 -11.03
CA ARG A 191 7.77 -15.52 -10.93
C ARG A 191 6.39 -14.91 -10.72
N ARG A 192 6.25 -13.97 -9.78
CA ARG A 192 4.97 -13.26 -9.54
C ARG A 192 4.49 -12.50 -10.78
N ARG A 193 5.40 -11.84 -11.50
CA ARG A 193 5.08 -11.14 -12.75
C ARG A 193 4.66 -12.11 -13.86
N SER A 194 5.37 -13.22 -14.01
CA SER A 194 5.08 -14.25 -15.00
C SER A 194 3.71 -14.88 -14.74
N PHE A 195 3.43 -15.27 -13.49
CA PHE A 195 2.11 -15.73 -13.07
C PHE A 195 1.02 -14.73 -13.41
N ARG A 196 1.20 -13.47 -13.01
CA ARG A 196 0.23 -12.41 -13.31
C ARG A 196 -0.04 -12.27 -14.81
N ARG A 197 0.99 -12.21 -15.64
CA ARG A 197 0.82 -12.13 -17.12
C ARG A 197 0.05 -13.33 -17.66
N ARG A 198 0.40 -14.55 -17.25
CA ARG A 198 -0.31 -15.77 -17.67
C ARG A 198 -1.77 -15.73 -17.24
N LYS A 199 -2.05 -15.32 -16.00
CA LYS A 199 -3.40 -15.27 -15.45
C LYS A 199 -4.25 -14.18 -16.11
N GLU A 200 -3.68 -13.00 -16.37
CA GLU A 200 -4.34 -11.93 -17.14
C GLU A 200 -4.68 -12.41 -18.55
N ALA A 201 -3.77 -13.12 -19.24
CA ALA A 201 -4.02 -13.68 -20.56
C ALA A 201 -5.08 -14.79 -20.56
N GLU A 202 -5.13 -15.62 -19.52
CA GLU A 202 -6.14 -16.65 -19.33
C GLU A 202 -7.56 -16.05 -19.14
N LEU A 203 -7.67 -15.00 -18.31
CA LEU A 203 -8.95 -14.41 -17.92
C LEU A 203 -9.50 -13.40 -18.94
N GLY A 204 -8.62 -12.76 -19.72
CA GLY A 204 -8.96 -11.66 -20.63
C GLY A 204 -10.08 -11.96 -21.64
N PRO A 205 -10.02 -13.07 -22.40
CA PRO A 205 -11.03 -13.38 -23.41
C PRO A 205 -12.45 -13.48 -22.83
N ALA A 206 -12.62 -14.16 -21.70
CA ALA A 206 -13.93 -14.31 -21.06
C ALA A 206 -14.48 -12.96 -20.58
N ARG A 207 -13.62 -12.09 -20.03
CA ARG A 207 -14.02 -10.75 -19.58
C ARG A 207 -14.39 -9.83 -20.73
N LEU A 208 -13.66 -9.89 -21.84
CA LEU A 208 -13.98 -9.15 -23.06
C LEU A 208 -15.33 -9.59 -23.64
N ALA A 209 -15.58 -10.89 -23.71
CA ALA A 209 -16.86 -11.42 -24.19
C ALA A 209 -18.06 -11.01 -23.31
N ALA A 210 -17.86 -10.95 -21.98
CA ALA A 210 -18.91 -10.58 -21.04
C ALA A 210 -19.29 -9.09 -21.09
N ARG A 211 -18.33 -8.21 -21.39
CA ARG A 211 -18.52 -6.75 -21.43
C ARG A 211 -17.68 -6.10 -22.53
N PRO A 212 -18.01 -6.33 -23.81
CA PRO A 212 -17.20 -5.80 -24.92
C PRO A 212 -17.17 -4.26 -24.93
N GLY A 213 -18.27 -3.61 -24.55
CA GLY A 213 -18.40 -2.15 -24.55
C GLY A 213 -17.45 -1.42 -23.60
N ASP A 214 -17.00 -2.06 -22.51
CA ASP A 214 -15.99 -1.49 -21.59
C ASP A 214 -14.66 -1.21 -22.32
N PHE A 215 -14.38 -1.97 -23.39
CA PHE A 215 -13.11 -1.98 -24.11
C PHE A 215 -13.20 -1.37 -25.51
N ASP A 216 -14.29 -0.65 -25.81
CA ASP A 216 -14.34 0.18 -27.01
C ASP A 216 -13.23 1.22 -26.96
N ARG A 217 -12.54 1.43 -28.09
CA ARG A 217 -11.53 2.47 -28.21
C ARG A 217 -12.22 3.79 -28.51
N VAL A 218 -12.09 4.74 -27.60
CA VAL A 218 -12.75 6.03 -27.69
C VAL A 218 -11.70 7.13 -27.76
N ARG A 219 -11.73 7.89 -28.84
CA ARG A 219 -10.97 9.13 -28.96
C ARG A 219 -11.86 10.28 -28.53
N ALA A 220 -11.47 11.00 -27.49
CA ALA A 220 -12.25 12.09 -26.91
C ALA A 220 -11.40 13.32 -26.63
N VAL A 221 -12.08 14.45 -26.53
CA VAL A 221 -11.55 15.71 -26.01
C VAL A 221 -12.36 16.07 -24.78
N TRP A 222 -11.72 16.45 -23.70
CA TRP A 222 -12.42 16.99 -22.54
C TRP A 222 -11.61 18.04 -21.82
N ILE A 223 -12.33 18.85 -21.05
CA ILE A 223 -11.84 20.01 -20.35
C ILE A 223 -12.24 19.84 -18.88
N THR A 224 -11.29 20.01 -17.97
CA THR A 224 -11.52 20.01 -16.52
C THR A 224 -11.07 21.32 -15.90
N GLY A 225 -11.87 21.89 -14.99
CA GLY A 225 -11.54 23.17 -14.35
C GLY A 225 -12.72 23.81 -13.62
N PRO A 226 -12.62 25.11 -13.28
CA PRO A 226 -13.73 25.87 -12.73
C PRO A 226 -14.94 25.91 -13.67
N GLU A 227 -16.16 25.92 -13.12
CA GLU A 227 -17.42 25.83 -13.88
C GLU A 227 -17.48 26.80 -15.07
N ARG A 228 -17.11 28.06 -14.85
CA ARG A 228 -17.18 29.11 -15.86
C ARG A 228 -16.26 28.82 -17.06
N ALA A 229 -15.05 28.35 -16.80
CA ALA A 229 -14.08 28.02 -17.86
C ALA A 229 -14.55 26.80 -18.67
N VAL A 230 -15.08 25.78 -17.97
CA VAL A 230 -15.60 24.56 -18.59
C VAL A 230 -16.88 24.83 -19.39
N ALA A 231 -17.78 25.67 -18.89
CA ALA A 231 -18.99 26.07 -19.60
C ALA A 231 -18.68 26.84 -20.90
N ALA A 232 -17.66 27.72 -20.87
CA ALA A 232 -17.17 28.38 -22.08
C ALA A 232 -16.57 27.37 -23.07
N GLY A 233 -15.76 26.43 -22.58
CA GLY A 233 -15.19 25.36 -23.38
C GLY A 233 -16.22 24.42 -24.00
N ALA A 234 -17.31 24.11 -23.30
CA ALA A 234 -18.40 23.28 -23.79
C ALA A 234 -19.07 23.88 -25.04
N ALA A 235 -19.26 25.20 -25.07
CA ALA A 235 -19.79 25.90 -26.24
C ALA A 235 -18.85 25.78 -27.46
N THR A 236 -17.54 25.85 -27.22
CA THR A 236 -16.52 25.63 -28.26
C THR A 236 -16.52 24.18 -28.74
N LEU A 237 -16.63 23.19 -27.84
CA LEU A 237 -16.70 21.77 -28.20
C LEU A 237 -17.92 21.46 -29.08
N ALA A 238 -19.06 22.10 -28.80
CA ALA A 238 -20.26 21.96 -29.63
C ALA A 238 -20.10 22.53 -31.05
N ALA A 239 -19.18 23.47 -31.25
CA ALA A 239 -18.88 24.06 -32.55
C ALA A 239 -17.85 23.23 -33.36
N VAL A 240 -17.10 22.33 -32.72
CA VAL A 240 -16.10 21.48 -33.38
C VAL A 240 -16.80 20.24 -33.95
N HIS A 241 -17.43 20.42 -35.12
CA HIS A 241 -17.80 19.29 -35.99
C HIS A 241 -16.72 19.04 -37.03
N GLY A 242 -16.01 17.92 -36.89
CA GLY A 242 -15.22 17.29 -37.96
C GLY A 242 -13.82 17.87 -38.22
N GLU A 243 -13.62 19.19 -38.14
CA GLU A 243 -12.36 19.82 -38.58
C GLU A 243 -11.90 20.94 -37.65
N GLY A 244 -11.07 20.60 -36.65
CA GLY A 244 -10.19 21.57 -35.99
C GLY A 244 -10.16 21.52 -34.46
N THR A 245 -9.17 20.82 -33.90
CA THR A 245 -8.82 20.89 -32.47
C THR A 245 -8.06 22.17 -32.10
N ALA A 246 -7.75 23.03 -33.07
CA ALA A 246 -6.97 24.25 -32.88
C ALA A 246 -7.70 25.32 -32.02
N ALA A 247 -9.04 25.37 -32.09
CA ALA A 247 -9.86 26.32 -31.33
C ALA A 247 -9.86 26.06 -29.80
N LEU A 248 -9.38 24.89 -29.36
CA LEU A 248 -9.34 24.51 -27.95
C LEU A 248 -8.06 24.98 -27.23
N ALA A 249 -7.05 25.41 -27.98
CA ALA A 249 -5.78 25.90 -27.44
C ALA A 249 -5.88 27.33 -26.85
N GLU A 250 -7.01 28.02 -27.06
CA GLU A 250 -7.23 29.40 -26.61
C GLU A 250 -8.07 29.51 -25.32
N LEU A 251 -8.35 28.40 -24.64
CA LEU A 251 -9.03 28.46 -23.34
C LEU A 251 -8.07 28.99 -22.28
N ASP A 252 -8.53 30.04 -21.58
CA ASP A 252 -7.81 30.74 -20.52
C ASP A 252 -7.24 29.73 -19.49
N GLY A 253 -6.02 29.96 -19.00
CA GLY A 253 -5.15 28.97 -18.34
C GLY A 253 -5.64 28.37 -17.02
N GLU A 254 -6.92 28.54 -16.67
CA GLU A 254 -7.60 27.95 -15.51
C GLU A 254 -8.21 26.57 -15.77
N ALA A 255 -8.27 26.12 -17.04
CA ALA A 255 -8.81 24.81 -17.41
C ALA A 255 -7.76 23.92 -18.11
N GLU A 256 -7.73 22.64 -17.75
CA GLU A 256 -6.89 21.63 -18.39
C GLU A 256 -7.67 20.97 -19.52
N THR A 257 -7.09 20.93 -20.72
CA THR A 257 -7.68 20.26 -21.89
C THR A 257 -6.90 19.00 -22.20
N VAL A 258 -7.59 17.86 -22.30
CA VAL A 258 -7.01 16.56 -22.62
C VAL A 258 -7.61 16.04 -23.92
N ILE A 259 -6.72 15.60 -24.82
CA ILE A 259 -7.08 14.86 -26.04
C ILE A 259 -6.41 13.50 -25.93
N ALA A 260 -7.20 12.44 -25.86
CA ALA A 260 -6.66 11.09 -25.74
C ALA A 260 -7.53 10.04 -26.40
N GLU A 261 -6.88 8.93 -26.77
CA GLU A 261 -7.53 7.65 -27.04
C GLU A 261 -7.46 6.80 -25.76
N ARG A 262 -8.62 6.36 -25.27
CA ARG A 262 -8.76 5.51 -24.08
C ARG A 262 -9.77 4.39 -24.34
N PHE A 263 -9.80 3.38 -23.47
CA PHE A 263 -10.93 2.48 -23.43
C PHE A 263 -12.14 3.19 -22.83
N ALA A 264 -13.36 2.78 -23.20
CA ALA A 264 -14.59 3.42 -22.72
C ALA A 264 -14.69 3.42 -21.18
N ALA A 265 -14.27 2.34 -20.53
CA ALA A 265 -14.24 2.25 -19.06
C ALA A 265 -13.19 3.17 -18.39
N ASP A 266 -12.18 3.63 -19.13
CA ASP A 266 -11.11 4.52 -18.64
C ASP A 266 -11.41 6.02 -18.90
N LEU A 267 -12.54 6.31 -19.55
CA LEU A 267 -13.01 7.67 -19.74
C LEU A 267 -13.68 8.22 -18.47
N PRO A 268 -13.71 9.55 -18.30
CA PRO A 268 -14.59 10.18 -17.32
C PRO A 268 -16.06 9.78 -17.57
N GLU A 269 -16.80 9.50 -16.50
CA GLU A 269 -18.20 9.03 -16.52
C GLU A 269 -19.10 9.74 -17.56
N PRO A 270 -19.08 11.09 -17.71
CA PRO A 270 -19.95 11.78 -18.68
C PRO A 270 -19.67 11.41 -20.14
N LEU A 271 -18.50 10.84 -20.45
CA LEU A 271 -18.05 10.49 -21.80
C LEU A 271 -18.07 8.99 -22.07
N CYS A 272 -18.17 8.15 -21.02
CA CYS A 272 -18.18 6.69 -21.16
C CYS A 272 -19.25 6.21 -22.14
N GLU A 273 -20.46 6.77 -22.03
CA GLU A 273 -21.64 6.39 -22.84
C GLU A 273 -21.99 7.42 -23.93
N ALA A 274 -21.25 8.52 -24.04
CA ALA A 274 -21.53 9.54 -25.04
C ALA A 274 -21.33 9.01 -26.46
N ALA A 275 -22.28 9.35 -27.34
CA ALA A 275 -22.18 9.07 -28.77
C ALA A 275 -21.13 9.99 -29.43
N PRO A 276 -20.47 9.55 -30.51
CA PRO A 276 -19.60 10.43 -31.29
C PRO A 276 -20.30 11.72 -31.70
N GLY A 277 -19.66 12.86 -31.47
CA GLY A 277 -20.17 14.20 -31.71
C GLY A 277 -21.09 14.76 -30.64
N ALA A 278 -21.53 13.96 -29.65
CA ALA A 278 -22.32 14.45 -28.54
C ALA A 278 -21.42 15.13 -27.50
N VAL A 279 -21.77 16.37 -27.13
CA VAL A 279 -21.11 17.09 -26.04
C VAL A 279 -21.75 16.67 -24.73
N ALA A 280 -20.94 16.20 -23.78
CA ALA A 280 -21.32 15.95 -22.41
C ALA A 280 -20.82 17.07 -21.50
N GLY A 281 -21.60 17.43 -20.48
CA GLY A 281 -21.26 18.52 -19.56
C GLY A 281 -21.73 19.90 -20.04
N PRO A 282 -21.41 20.97 -19.27
CA PRO A 282 -20.62 20.97 -18.04
C PRO A 282 -21.32 20.24 -16.89
N VAL A 283 -20.60 19.35 -16.20
CA VAL A 283 -21.06 18.63 -15.01
C VAL A 283 -19.97 18.58 -13.94
N ALA A 284 -20.34 18.48 -12.67
CA ALA A 284 -19.37 18.32 -11.59
C ALA A 284 -18.58 17.00 -11.72
N HIS A 285 -17.25 17.06 -11.55
CA HIS A 285 -16.33 15.94 -11.67
C HIS A 285 -15.06 16.16 -10.83
N GLY A 286 -14.75 15.24 -9.91
CA GLY A 286 -13.47 15.25 -9.17
C GLY A 286 -13.17 16.54 -8.38
N GLY A 287 -14.20 17.20 -7.83
CA GLY A 287 -14.05 18.50 -7.15
C GLY A 287 -13.95 19.72 -8.08
N SER A 288 -14.11 19.52 -9.39
CA SER A 288 -14.14 20.54 -10.44
C SER A 288 -15.34 20.33 -11.37
N PHE A 289 -15.35 20.95 -12.55
CA PHE A 289 -16.32 20.68 -13.61
C PHE A 289 -15.64 20.03 -14.80
N LEU A 290 -16.40 19.25 -15.57
CA LEU A 290 -15.98 18.60 -16.80
C LEU A 290 -16.97 18.85 -17.93
N ALA A 291 -16.45 19.13 -19.12
CA ALA A 291 -17.18 19.06 -20.38
C ALA A 291 -16.31 18.37 -21.43
N GLY A 292 -16.91 17.62 -22.34
CA GLY A 292 -16.16 16.90 -23.36
C GLY A 292 -17.01 16.42 -24.52
N VAL A 293 -16.35 15.94 -25.56
CA VAL A 293 -16.97 15.36 -26.76
C VAL A 293 -16.22 14.11 -27.16
N VAL A 294 -16.97 13.07 -27.54
CA VAL A 294 -16.40 11.88 -28.17
C VAL A 294 -16.19 12.19 -29.65
N LEU A 295 -14.96 12.08 -30.14
CA LEU A 295 -14.63 12.29 -31.55
C LEU A 295 -14.90 11.04 -32.38
N ASP A 296 -14.46 9.89 -31.87
CA ASP A 296 -14.61 8.59 -32.53
C ASP A 296 -14.75 7.47 -31.50
N ARG A 297 -15.46 6.42 -31.88
CA ARG A 297 -15.62 5.20 -31.08
C ARG A 297 -15.51 3.98 -32.00
N THR A 298 -14.47 3.19 -31.76
CA THR A 298 -14.25 1.92 -32.44
C THR A 298 -14.58 0.77 -31.50
N ALA A 299 -15.48 -0.13 -31.95
CA ALA A 299 -15.87 -1.30 -31.18
C ALA A 299 -14.67 -2.19 -30.82
N ALA A 300 -14.66 -2.73 -29.61
CA ALA A 300 -13.63 -3.64 -29.13
C ALA A 300 -13.45 -4.85 -30.08
N ARG A 301 -12.21 -5.29 -30.24
CA ARG A 301 -11.84 -6.50 -31.00
C ARG A 301 -10.90 -7.36 -30.17
N GLU A 302 -10.78 -8.64 -30.52
CA GLU A 302 -9.82 -9.57 -29.93
C GLU A 302 -8.39 -9.31 -30.43
N ASP A 303 -7.91 -8.08 -30.25
CA ASP A 303 -6.52 -7.72 -30.48
C ASP A 303 -5.72 -7.73 -29.17
N GLU A 304 -4.40 -7.83 -29.27
CA GLU A 304 -3.49 -7.97 -28.12
C GLU A 304 -3.68 -6.86 -27.08
N ARG A 305 -3.89 -5.60 -27.50
CA ARG A 305 -4.04 -4.47 -26.59
C ARG A 305 -5.35 -4.55 -25.82
N THR A 306 -6.44 -4.93 -26.49
CA THR A 306 -7.78 -5.09 -25.89
C THR A 306 -7.82 -6.29 -24.95
N LEU A 307 -7.25 -7.43 -25.34
CA LEU A 307 -7.13 -8.62 -24.49
C LEU A 307 -6.28 -8.35 -23.25
N ALA A 308 -5.17 -7.63 -23.39
CA ALA A 308 -4.34 -7.25 -22.24
C ALA A 308 -5.09 -6.32 -21.27
N ALA A 309 -5.91 -5.41 -21.78
CA ALA A 309 -6.75 -4.53 -20.93
C ALA A 309 -7.83 -5.31 -20.19
N ALA A 310 -8.57 -6.17 -20.91
CA ALA A 310 -9.56 -7.05 -20.31
C ALA A 310 -8.94 -7.99 -19.28
N GLY A 311 -7.76 -8.53 -19.56
CA GLY A 311 -7.00 -9.36 -18.63
C GLY A 311 -6.66 -8.67 -17.32
N ARG A 312 -6.21 -7.41 -17.36
CA ARG A 312 -5.91 -6.63 -16.14
C ARG A 312 -7.15 -6.38 -15.28
N VAL A 313 -8.28 -6.07 -15.90
CA VAL A 313 -9.56 -5.88 -15.19
C VAL A 313 -10.00 -7.21 -14.56
N ALA A 314 -10.01 -8.29 -15.36
CA ALA A 314 -10.40 -9.61 -14.91
C ALA A 314 -9.52 -10.15 -13.78
N PHE A 315 -8.21 -9.87 -13.82
CA PHE A 315 -7.29 -10.25 -12.75
C PHE A 315 -7.56 -9.49 -11.46
N THR A 316 -7.95 -8.22 -11.55
CA THR A 316 -8.34 -7.42 -10.37
C THR A 316 -9.64 -7.96 -9.76
N GLU A 317 -10.64 -8.27 -10.59
CA GLU A 317 -11.90 -8.91 -10.16
C GLU A 317 -11.64 -10.28 -9.51
N TRP A 318 -10.77 -11.10 -10.13
CA TRP A 318 -10.35 -12.39 -9.61
C TRP A 318 -9.62 -12.27 -8.26
N LEU A 319 -8.71 -11.31 -8.10
CA LEU A 319 -8.03 -11.06 -6.82
C LEU A 319 -9.03 -10.64 -5.73
N ALA A 320 -9.98 -9.76 -6.06
CA ALA A 320 -11.02 -9.35 -5.11
C ALA A 320 -11.89 -10.53 -4.67
N GLU A 321 -12.27 -11.41 -5.61
CA GLU A 321 -12.99 -12.65 -5.30
C GLU A 321 -12.16 -13.56 -4.39
N ARG A 322 -10.87 -13.79 -4.71
CA ARG A 322 -9.96 -14.59 -3.88
C ARG A 322 -9.83 -14.01 -2.47
N ARG A 323 -9.66 -12.69 -2.35
CA ARG A 323 -9.57 -11.98 -1.07
C ARG A 323 -10.83 -12.17 -0.24
N SER A 324 -12.01 -12.10 -0.85
CA SER A 324 -13.28 -12.28 -0.13
C SER A 324 -13.47 -13.67 0.50
N ARG A 325 -12.71 -14.67 0.03
CA ARG A 325 -12.77 -16.07 0.48
C ARG A 325 -11.56 -16.50 1.31
N ALA A 326 -10.54 -15.65 1.41
CA ALA A 326 -9.28 -15.98 2.07
C ALA A 326 -9.43 -15.97 3.59
N ALA A 327 -8.75 -16.89 4.27
CA ALA A 327 -8.59 -16.83 5.72
C ALA A 327 -7.42 -15.89 6.04
N VAL A 328 -7.70 -14.72 6.63
CA VAL A 328 -6.69 -13.70 6.94
C VAL A 328 -6.57 -13.53 8.45
N GLU A 329 -5.37 -13.75 8.99
CA GLU A 329 -5.03 -13.57 10.39
C GLU A 329 -3.86 -12.59 10.54
N TRP A 330 -4.10 -11.45 11.19
CA TRP A 330 -3.07 -10.45 11.52
C TRP A 330 -2.50 -10.74 12.91
N HIS A 331 -1.18 -10.83 13.01
CA HIS A 331 -0.49 -11.24 14.24
C HIS A 331 -0.01 -10.04 15.07
N TRP A 332 -0.12 -8.83 14.51
CA TRP A 332 0.30 -7.57 15.11
C TRP A 332 -0.89 -6.62 15.07
N SER A 333 -1.46 -6.30 16.24
CA SER A 333 -2.63 -5.43 16.42
C SER A 333 -2.32 -4.30 17.39
#